data_AF-A0A2N5ZH08-F1
#
_entry.id   AF-A0A2N5ZH08-F1
#
_cell.length_a   1.000
_cell.length_b   1.000
_cell.length_c   1.000
_cell.angle_alpha   90.00
_cell.angle_beta   90.00
_cell.angle_gamma   90.00
#
_symmetry.space_group_name_H-M   'P 1'
#
loop_
_entity.id
_entity.type
_entity.pdbx_description
1 polymer ?
#
loop_
_entity_poly.entity_id
_entity_poly.type
_entity_poly.pdbx_seq_one_letter_code
_entity_poly.pdbx_strand_id
1 'polypeptide(L)'
;MTLYDFFGVENIEELELDNIMSLVDNKVSESLHLDYKREPWGEHESSNREMARDVSSFANAHGGFIIVGIEEDNDGKPANIVGLDNEDKTILRIRQVCHAGIQPLITGLKIHPVRIDENSCLIVIYIPESFTKPHMVLNEYRCYMRY
;
A
#
# COMPACT_ATOMS: atom_id res chain seq x y z
N MET A 1 -12.44 -7.68 5.32
CA MET A 1 -12.47 -6.21 5.50
C MET A 1 -12.40 -5.57 4.13
N THR A 2 -13.23 -4.56 3.89
CA THR A 2 -13.54 -4.02 2.56
C THR A 2 -13.09 -2.57 2.45
N LEU A 3 -13.07 -2.02 1.22
CA LEU A 3 -12.84 -0.59 0.98
C LEU A 3 -13.85 0.28 1.76
N TYR A 4 -15.09 -0.18 1.86
CA TYR A 4 -16.16 0.53 2.56
C TYR A 4 -15.87 0.67 4.06
N ASP A 5 -15.28 -0.35 4.68
CA ASP A 5 -14.99 -0.35 6.13
C ASP A 5 -13.99 0.75 6.53
N PHE A 6 -13.05 1.08 5.65
CA PHE A 6 -12.02 2.09 5.91
C PHE A 6 -12.34 3.45 5.30
N PHE A 7 -12.78 3.46 4.04
CA PHE A 7 -12.87 4.68 3.24
C PHE A 7 -14.31 5.07 2.91
N GLY A 8 -15.30 4.21 3.18
CA GLY A 8 -16.70 4.47 2.86
C GLY A 8 -17.04 4.40 1.36
N VAL A 9 -16.15 3.85 0.53
CA VAL A 9 -16.34 3.72 -0.93
C VAL A 9 -16.38 2.25 -1.37
N GLU A 10 -17.05 1.98 -2.49
CA GLU A 10 -17.10 0.62 -3.06
C GLU A 10 -15.91 0.34 -3.98
N ASN A 11 -15.44 1.37 -4.71
CA ASN A 11 -14.34 1.25 -5.67
C ASN A 11 -13.14 2.08 -5.24
N ILE A 12 -11.94 1.53 -5.43
CA ILE A 12 -10.69 2.25 -5.17
C ILE A 12 -10.55 3.50 -6.05
N GLU A 13 -11.15 3.49 -7.24
CA GLU A 13 -11.10 4.60 -8.21
C GLU A 13 -11.91 5.82 -7.75
N GLU A 14 -12.83 5.62 -6.80
CA GLU A 14 -13.64 6.67 -6.17
C GLU A 14 -12.95 7.28 -4.95
N LEU A 15 -11.74 6.83 -4.60
CA LEU A 15 -11.01 7.39 -3.46
C LEU A 15 -10.60 8.83 -3.76
N GLU A 16 -11.05 9.71 -2.88
CA GLU A 16 -10.71 11.12 -2.85
C GLU A 16 -9.95 11.46 -1.55
N LEU A 17 -9.41 12.67 -1.49
CA LEU A 17 -8.64 13.14 -0.35
C LEU A 17 -9.46 13.08 0.95
N ASP A 18 -10.76 13.43 0.89
CA ASP A 18 -11.66 13.44 2.04
C ASP A 18 -11.79 12.07 2.72
N ASN A 19 -11.74 10.98 1.94
CA ASN A 19 -11.76 9.61 2.49
C ASN A 19 -10.49 9.34 3.30
N ILE A 20 -9.35 9.84 2.83
CA ILE A 20 -8.07 9.67 3.51
C ILE A 20 -7.99 10.58 4.73
N MET A 21 -8.46 11.83 4.63
CA MET A 21 -8.55 12.76 5.76
C MET A 21 -9.41 12.20 6.88
N SER A 22 -10.49 11.47 6.55
CA SER A 22 -11.31 10.78 7.55
C SER A 22 -10.51 9.76 8.38
N LEU A 23 -9.50 9.09 7.79
CA LEU A 23 -8.62 8.19 8.56
C LEU A 23 -7.70 8.96 9.51
N VAL A 24 -7.21 10.12 9.09
CA VAL A 24 -6.38 11.03 9.90
C VAL A 24 -7.19 11.60 11.07
N ASP A 25 -8.38 12.12 10.79
CA ASP A 25 -9.25 12.76 11.79
C ASP A 25 -9.73 11.76 12.84
N ASN A 26 -10.08 10.53 12.41
CA ASN A 26 -10.46 9.46 13.31
C ASN A 26 -9.27 8.76 13.97
N LYS A 27 -8.04 9.15 13.62
CA LYS A 27 -6.78 8.57 14.11
C LYS A 27 -6.78 7.05 14.03
N VAL A 28 -7.17 6.53 12.86
CA VAL A 28 -7.24 5.09 12.60
C VAL A 28 -5.83 4.52 12.62
N SER A 29 -5.47 3.84 13.71
CA SER A 29 -4.16 3.21 13.86
C SER A 29 -3.91 2.16 12.77
N GLU A 30 -2.64 1.95 12.47
CA GLU A 30 -2.18 0.82 11.68
C GLU A 30 -2.74 -0.50 12.19
N SER A 31 -2.96 -1.41 11.25
CA SER A 31 -3.53 -2.71 11.56
C SER A 31 -2.93 -3.79 10.66
N LEU A 32 -3.46 -5.00 10.78
CA LEU A 32 -3.12 -6.11 9.89
C LEU A 32 -3.51 -5.85 8.43
N HIS A 33 -4.36 -4.85 8.18
CA HIS A 33 -4.94 -4.56 6.87
C HIS A 33 -4.68 -3.13 6.40
N LEU A 34 -3.99 -2.31 7.19
CA LEU A 34 -3.71 -0.92 6.87
C LEU A 34 -2.29 -0.57 7.32
N ASP A 35 -1.48 -0.09 6.37
CA ASP A 35 -0.10 0.38 6.54
C ASP A 35 -0.04 1.85 6.07
N TYR A 36 0.64 2.70 6.82
CA TYR A 36 0.98 4.05 6.40
C TYR A 36 2.49 4.12 6.14
N LYS A 37 2.87 4.67 4.99
CA LYS A 37 4.28 4.95 4.67
C LYS A 37 4.45 6.41 4.33
N ARG A 38 5.41 7.06 4.99
CA ARG A 38 5.74 8.46 4.71
C ARG A 38 6.26 8.66 3.29
N GLU A 39 7.21 7.83 2.87
CA GLU A 39 7.86 7.89 1.56
C GLU A 39 7.78 6.54 0.84
N PRO A 40 7.80 6.52 -0.50
CA PRO A 40 7.91 5.29 -1.26
C PRO A 40 9.26 4.62 -1.02
N TRP A 41 9.32 3.31 -1.20
CA TRP A 41 10.56 2.56 -1.14
C TRP A 41 11.61 3.12 -2.11
N GLY A 42 12.86 3.27 -1.61
CA GLY A 42 13.98 3.87 -2.34
C GLY A 42 14.37 3.15 -3.64
N GLU A 43 15.32 3.72 -4.41
CA GLU A 43 15.63 3.26 -5.77
C GLU A 43 16.50 2.00 -5.89
N HIS A 44 16.92 1.41 -4.76
CA HIS A 44 17.87 0.32 -4.73
C HIS A 44 17.22 -1.07 -4.68
N GLU A 45 17.98 -2.10 -5.05
CA GLU A 45 17.50 -3.49 -5.06
C GLU A 45 17.02 -3.98 -3.67
N SER A 46 17.66 -3.52 -2.59
CA SER A 46 17.22 -3.81 -1.23
C SER A 46 15.81 -3.26 -0.94
N SER A 47 15.53 -2.04 -1.40
CA SER A 47 14.23 -1.39 -1.26
C SER A 47 13.16 -2.03 -2.14
N ASN A 48 13.54 -2.53 -3.33
CA ASN A 48 12.62 -3.32 -4.15
C ASN A 48 12.22 -4.63 -3.47
N ARG A 49 13.17 -5.30 -2.81
CA ARG A 49 12.88 -6.50 -2.03
C ARG A 49 11.97 -6.19 -0.83
N GLU A 50 12.23 -5.09 -0.13
CA GLU A 50 11.37 -4.62 0.97
C GLU A 50 9.93 -4.36 0.49
N MET A 51 9.75 -3.66 -0.62
CA MET A 51 8.44 -3.46 -1.24
C MET A 51 7.76 -4.80 -1.58
N ALA A 52 8.49 -5.73 -2.17
CA ALA A 52 7.95 -7.04 -2.51
C ALA A 52 7.56 -7.85 -1.26
N ARG A 53 8.31 -7.73 -0.15
CA ARG A 53 7.98 -8.34 1.14
C ARG A 53 6.71 -7.75 1.72
N ASP A 54 6.59 -6.42 1.77
CA ASP A 54 5.42 -5.75 2.32
C ASP A 54 4.17 -6.20 1.55
N VAL A 55 4.21 -6.09 0.21
CA VAL A 55 3.07 -6.45 -0.65
C VAL A 55 2.73 -7.95 -0.56
N SER A 56 3.73 -8.84 -0.58
CA SER A 56 3.49 -10.28 -0.45
C SER A 56 2.96 -10.66 0.93
N SER A 57 3.37 -9.96 2.00
CA SER A 57 2.89 -10.24 3.36
C SER A 57 1.39 -9.97 3.50
N PHE A 58 0.90 -8.87 2.92
CA PHE A 58 -0.54 -8.58 2.85
C PHE A 58 -1.29 -9.60 2.00
N ALA A 59 -0.75 -9.94 0.81
CA ALA A 59 -1.36 -10.91 -0.08
C ALA A 59 -1.41 -12.32 0.53
N ASN A 60 -0.47 -12.67 1.41
CA ASN A 60 -0.42 -13.92 2.18
C ASN A 60 -1.32 -13.93 3.41
N ALA A 61 -1.54 -12.77 4.02
CA ALA A 61 -2.52 -12.56 5.07
C ALA A 61 -3.91 -12.32 4.45
N HIS A 62 -4.75 -11.52 5.09
CA HIS A 62 -6.13 -11.30 4.64
C HIS A 62 -6.29 -10.11 3.67
N GLY A 63 -5.23 -9.76 2.93
CA GLY A 63 -5.16 -8.57 2.11
C GLY A 63 -5.16 -7.28 2.94
N GLY A 64 -5.17 -6.13 2.27
CA GLY A 64 -5.17 -4.83 2.94
C GLY A 64 -4.87 -3.66 2.01
N PHE A 65 -4.47 -2.56 2.64
CA PHE A 65 -4.19 -1.29 2.02
C PHE A 65 -2.84 -0.77 2.53
N ILE A 66 -2.03 -0.27 1.60
CA ILE A 66 -0.83 0.53 1.93
C ILE A 66 -1.09 1.93 1.39
N ILE A 67 -1.00 2.93 2.26
CA ILE A 67 -1.12 4.34 1.87
C ILE A 67 0.24 4.99 1.98
N VAL A 68 0.76 5.46 0.84
CA VAL A 68 2.06 6.13 0.76
C VAL A 68 1.86 7.64 0.65
N GLY A 69 2.68 8.39 1.39
CA GLY A 69 2.59 9.85 1.54
C GLY A 69 1.97 10.31 2.87
N ILE A 70 1.81 9.40 3.84
CA ILE A 70 1.31 9.72 5.18
C ILE A 70 2.35 9.34 6.22
N GLU A 71 2.72 10.31 7.05
CA GLU A 71 3.56 10.11 8.23
C GLU A 71 2.71 9.65 9.41
N GLU A 72 3.15 8.59 10.08
CA GLU A 72 2.55 8.09 11.31
C GLU A 72 3.21 8.69 12.57
N ASP A 73 2.48 8.74 13.68
CA ASP A 73 3.02 9.04 15.00
C ASP A 73 3.62 7.79 15.67
N ASN A 74 4.19 7.97 16.87
CA ASN A 74 4.81 6.87 17.63
C ASN A 74 3.80 5.79 18.07
N ASP A 75 2.49 6.04 17.96
CA ASP A 75 1.41 5.11 18.26
C ASP A 75 0.85 4.44 16.98
N GLY A 76 1.52 4.62 15.84
CA GLY A 76 1.10 4.06 14.54
C GLY A 76 -0.17 4.70 13.99
N LYS A 77 -0.48 5.95 14.37
CA LYS A 77 -1.64 6.68 13.85
C LYS A 77 -1.19 7.66 12.78
N PRO A 78 -1.97 7.85 11.72
CA PRO A 78 -1.66 8.85 10.70
C PRO A 78 -1.66 10.25 11.34
N ALA A 79 -0.55 10.95 11.21
CA ALA A 79 -0.30 12.23 11.86
C ALA A 79 -0.19 13.38 10.87
N ASN A 80 0.48 13.17 9.73
CA ASN A 80 0.69 14.22 8.75
C ASN A 80 0.63 13.71 7.31
N ILE A 81 -0.07 14.45 6.45
CA ILE A 81 -0.12 14.17 5.01
C ILE A 81 1.06 14.91 4.38
N VAL A 82 2.05 14.15 3.92
CA VAL A 82 3.26 14.69 3.27
C VAL A 82 3.03 14.88 1.77
N GLY A 83 2.35 13.92 1.14
CA GLY A 83 2.20 13.88 -0.31
C GLY A 83 3.49 13.46 -1.03
N LEU A 84 3.32 13.02 -2.27
CA LEU A 84 4.39 12.56 -3.15
C LEU A 84 4.32 13.30 -4.47
N ASP A 85 5.49 13.69 -4.96
CA ASP A 85 5.65 14.17 -6.32
C ASP A 85 5.67 13.00 -7.32
N ASN A 86 5.18 13.23 -8.53
CA ASN A 86 5.25 12.29 -9.66
C ASN A 86 4.54 10.94 -9.43
N GLU A 87 3.20 10.98 -9.39
CA GLU A 87 2.33 9.80 -9.26
C GLU A 87 2.67 8.67 -10.23
N ASP A 88 2.80 8.99 -11.52
CA ASP A 88 3.01 8.00 -12.58
C ASP A 88 4.29 7.18 -12.42
N LYS A 89 5.40 7.85 -12.08
CA LYS A 89 6.71 7.19 -11.92
C LYS A 89 6.64 6.17 -10.79
N THR A 90 6.03 6.55 -9.67
CA THR A 90 5.93 5.70 -8.48
C THR A 90 4.98 4.54 -8.71
N ILE A 91 3.83 4.77 -9.34
CA ILE A 91 2.86 3.70 -9.69
C ILE A 91 3.50 2.68 -10.63
N LEU A 92 4.15 3.14 -11.70
CA LEU A 92 4.81 2.27 -12.68
C LEU A 92 5.88 1.41 -12.00
N ARG A 93 6.69 2.03 -11.13
CA ARG A 93 7.72 1.35 -10.36
C ARG A 93 7.14 0.26 -9.46
N ILE A 94 6.09 0.56 -8.68
CA ILE A 94 5.45 -0.41 -7.79
C ILE A 94 4.97 -1.62 -8.60
N ARG A 95 4.32 -1.40 -9.75
CA ARG A 95 3.87 -2.48 -10.64
C ARG A 95 5.04 -3.33 -11.12
N GLN A 96 6.13 -2.71 -11.57
CA GLN A 96 7.31 -3.42 -12.06
C GLN A 96 7.95 -4.28 -10.97
N VAL A 97 8.13 -3.73 -9.77
CA VAL A 97 8.73 -4.45 -8.64
C VAL A 97 7.85 -5.63 -8.21
N CYS A 98 6.54 -5.42 -8.07
CA CYS A 98 5.62 -6.51 -7.70
C CYS A 98 5.63 -7.62 -8.75
N HIS A 99 5.64 -7.26 -10.04
CA HIS A 99 5.64 -8.24 -11.13
C HIS A 99 6.97 -9.00 -11.26
N ALA A 100 8.10 -8.32 -11.04
CA ALA A 100 9.43 -8.93 -11.15
C ALA A 100 9.85 -9.66 -9.87
N GLY A 101 9.33 -9.28 -8.72
CA GLY A 101 9.80 -9.71 -7.40
C GLY A 101 8.91 -10.72 -6.68
N ILE A 102 7.64 -10.91 -7.06
CA ILE A 102 6.69 -11.76 -6.33
C ILE A 102 6.19 -12.90 -7.21
N GLN A 103 6.28 -14.14 -6.70
CA GLN A 103 5.69 -15.31 -7.35
C GLN A 103 4.92 -16.20 -6.36
N PRO A 104 3.71 -16.70 -6.72
CA PRO A 104 2.94 -16.37 -7.93
C PRO A 104 2.54 -14.88 -8.00
N LEU A 105 2.12 -14.40 -9.17
CA LEU A 105 1.67 -13.00 -9.31
C LEU A 105 0.40 -12.77 -8.48
N ILE A 106 0.32 -11.61 -7.82
CA ILE A 106 -0.87 -11.21 -7.06
C ILE A 106 -1.91 -10.68 -8.04
N THR A 107 -2.97 -11.46 -8.25
CA THR A 107 -4.09 -11.07 -9.13
C THR A 107 -4.99 -10.08 -8.41
N GLY A 108 -5.32 -8.97 -9.08
CA GLY A 108 -6.24 -7.95 -8.55
C GLY A 108 -5.59 -6.85 -7.70
N LEU A 109 -4.25 -6.75 -7.69
CA LEU A 109 -3.55 -5.60 -7.12
C LEU A 109 -4.01 -4.32 -7.83
N LYS A 110 -4.56 -3.37 -7.09
CA LYS A 110 -4.96 -2.05 -7.60
C LYS A 110 -4.11 -0.97 -6.94
N ILE A 111 -3.66 0.00 -7.74
CA ILE A 111 -2.88 1.13 -7.27
C ILE A 111 -3.58 2.37 -7.80
N HIS A 112 -3.98 3.25 -6.89
CA HIS A 112 -4.76 4.45 -7.19
C HIS A 112 -4.08 5.68 -6.59
N PRO A 113 -3.76 6.71 -7.40
CA PRO A 113 -3.32 7.99 -6.89
C PRO A 113 -4.52 8.81 -6.40
N VAL A 114 -4.42 9.35 -5.20
CA VAL A 114 -5.37 10.30 -4.62
C VAL A 114 -4.72 11.68 -4.63
N ARG A 115 -5.25 12.62 -5.40
CA ARG A 115 -4.66 13.97 -5.51
C ARG A 115 -4.91 14.78 -4.25
N ILE A 116 -3.85 15.42 -3.74
CA ILE A 116 -3.94 16.41 -2.66
C ILE A 116 -4.04 17.81 -3.28
N ASP A 117 -3.11 18.12 -4.20
CA ASP A 117 -3.02 19.37 -4.94
C ASP A 117 -2.56 19.11 -6.39
N GLU A 118 -2.20 20.14 -7.15
CA GLU A 118 -1.77 20.00 -8.57
C GLU A 118 -0.45 19.24 -8.74
N ASN A 119 0.38 19.16 -7.69
CA ASN A 119 1.73 18.62 -7.72
C ASN A 119 1.93 17.44 -6.76
N SER A 120 1.10 17.31 -5.73
CA SER A 120 1.21 16.33 -4.66
C SER A 120 0.05 15.34 -4.68
N CYS A 121 0.39 14.06 -4.55
CA CYS A 121 -0.58 12.97 -4.48
C CYS A 121 -0.27 12.01 -3.31
N LEU A 122 -1.25 11.25 -2.90
CA LEU A 122 -1.08 10.03 -2.11
C LEU A 122 -1.23 8.83 -3.02
N ILE A 123 -0.56 7.73 -2.68
CA ILE A 123 -0.68 6.49 -3.44
C ILE A 123 -1.32 5.45 -2.54
N VAL A 124 -2.51 5.00 -2.92
CA VAL A 124 -3.22 3.92 -2.23
C VAL A 124 -3.03 2.63 -3.02
N ILE A 125 -2.45 1.63 -2.35
CA ILE A 125 -2.22 0.29 -2.90
C ILE A 125 -3.20 -0.66 -2.24
N TYR A 126 -4.17 -1.17 -3.00
CA TYR A 126 -5.05 -2.24 -2.56
C TYR A 126 -4.47 -3.59 -2.93
N ILE A 127 -4.27 -4.42 -1.91
CA ILE A 127 -3.73 -5.77 -2.03
C ILE A 127 -4.85 -6.73 -1.65
N PRO A 128 -5.44 -7.44 -2.62
CA PRO A 128 -6.49 -8.41 -2.32
C PRO A 128 -5.92 -9.61 -1.55
N GLU A 129 -6.79 -10.27 -0.78
CA GLU A 129 -6.46 -11.59 -0.27
C GLU A 129 -6.27 -12.54 -1.45
N SER A 130 -5.09 -13.18 -1.52
CA SER A 130 -4.83 -14.13 -2.59
C SER A 130 -5.33 -15.53 -2.25
N PHE A 131 -5.85 -16.23 -3.25
CA PHE A 131 -6.16 -17.66 -3.17
C PHE A 131 -4.99 -18.54 -3.59
N THR A 132 -3.92 -17.96 -4.16
CA THR A 132 -2.73 -18.68 -4.67
C THR A 132 -1.55 -18.63 -3.70
N LYS A 133 -1.80 -18.27 -2.45
CA LYS A 133 -0.81 -18.25 -1.37
C LYS A 133 -0.15 -19.63 -1.21
N PRO A 134 1.14 -19.70 -0.84
CA PRO A 134 1.99 -18.58 -0.46
C PRO A 134 2.65 -17.86 -1.65
N HIS A 135 2.67 -16.54 -1.59
CA HIS A 135 3.50 -15.66 -2.40
C HIS A 135 4.89 -15.55 -1.79
N MET A 136 5.90 -15.77 -2.61
CA MET A 136 7.31 -15.70 -2.25
C MET A 136 7.97 -14.52 -2.96
N VAL A 137 8.91 -13.88 -2.27
CA VAL A 137 9.81 -12.91 -2.89
C VAL A 137 10.92 -13.67 -3.60
N LEU A 138 11.11 -13.40 -4.89
CA LEU A 138 12.17 -14.01 -5.69
C LEU A 138 13.54 -13.66 -5.09
N ASN A 139 14.45 -14.65 -5.09
CA ASN A 139 15.75 -14.63 -4.41
C ASN A 139 15.70 -14.67 -2.86
N GLU A 140 14.54 -14.95 -2.26
CA GLU A 140 14.43 -15.27 -0.84
C GLU A 140 13.80 -16.64 -0.61
N TYR A 141 14.42 -17.45 0.25
CA TYR A 141 13.86 -18.74 0.69
C TYR A 141 12.81 -18.58 1.81
N ARG A 142 12.33 -17.34 2.06
CA ARG A 142 11.44 -17.02 3.18
C ARG A 142 10.10 -16.51 2.66
N CYS A 143 9.03 -17.10 3.16
CA CYS A 143 7.67 -16.59 2.98
C CYS A 143 7.35 -15.67 4.16
N TYR A 144 6.86 -14.47 3.87
CA TYR A 144 6.45 -13.50 4.87
C TYR A 144 4.92 -13.57 5.03
N MET A 145 4.46 -13.76 6.26
CA MET A 145 3.05 -13.70 6.62
C MET A 145 2.86 -12.63 7.70
N ARG A 146 1.80 -11.83 7.58
CA ARG A 146 1.36 -10.89 8.61
C ARG A 146 0.44 -11.68 9.57
N TYR A 147 0.73 -11.65 10.87
CA TYR A 147 -0.03 -12.35 11.93
C TYR A 147 -0.71 -11.34 12.84
#